data_AF-A0A183DV57-F1
#
_entry.id   AF-A0A183DV57-F1
#
_cell.length_a   1.000
_cell.length_b   1.000
_cell.length_c   1.000
_cell.angle_alpha   90.00
_cell.angle_beta   90.00
_cell.angle_gamma   90.00
#
_symmetry.space_group_name_H-M   'P 1'
#
loop_
_entity.id
_entity.type
_entity.pdbx_description
1 polymer ?
#
loop_
_entity_poly.entity_id
_entity_poly.type
_entity_poly.pdbx_seq_one_letter_code
_entity_poly.pdbx_strand_id
1 'polypeptide(L)'
;MNLHVALIDVQNQARFSIEEAQEVLFWIEQVTNVQFENDPSTFETAQHVADALKDGTQLCALVFTFIHLGWVHESGRCLRHIRM
;
A
#
# COMPACT_ATOMS: atom_id res chain seq x y z
N MET A 1 -15.24 -14.88 -30.34
CA MET A 1 -14.29 -14.53 -29.27
C MET A 1 -14.68 -13.15 -28.76
N ASN A 2 -15.09 -13.05 -27.50
CA ASN A 2 -15.91 -11.97 -26.97
C ASN A 2 -15.12 -10.68 -26.70
N LEU A 3 -15.45 -9.63 -27.44
CA LEU A 3 -14.91 -8.27 -27.33
C LEU A 3 -15.08 -7.64 -25.93
N HIS A 4 -15.99 -8.20 -25.12
CA HIS A 4 -16.30 -7.73 -23.77
C HIS A 4 -15.21 -8.05 -22.72
N VAL A 5 -14.42 -9.11 -22.92
CA VAL A 5 -13.32 -9.47 -21.99
C VAL A 5 -12.09 -8.59 -22.20
N ALA A 6 -11.82 -8.15 -23.43
CA ALA A 6 -10.69 -7.28 -23.76
C ALA A 6 -10.82 -5.86 -23.18
N LEU A 7 -12.04 -5.34 -23.04
CA LEU A 7 -12.26 -4.00 -22.47
C LEU A 7 -12.03 -3.93 -20.96
N ILE A 8 -12.22 -5.05 -20.24
CA ILE A 8 -11.95 -5.13 -18.80
C ILE A 8 -10.43 -5.19 -18.56
N ASP A 9 -9.69 -5.91 -19.40
CA ASP A 9 -8.23 -6.01 -19.35
C ASP A 9 -7.55 -4.66 -19.62
N VAL A 10 -8.12 -3.83 -20.51
CA VAL A 10 -7.63 -2.48 -20.81
C VAL A 10 -7.83 -1.49 -19.65
N GLN A 11 -8.76 -1.72 -18.72
CA GLN A 11 -9.05 -0.78 -17.63
C GLN A 11 -8.14 -0.96 -16.40
N ASN A 12 -7.55 -2.14 -16.19
CA ASN A 12 -6.56 -2.35 -15.14
C ASN A 12 -5.14 -2.29 -15.70
N GLN A 13 -4.73 -1.11 -16.18
CA GLN A 13 -3.37 -0.88 -16.68
C GLN A 13 -2.32 -0.76 -15.56
N ALA A 14 -2.63 -1.17 -14.33
CA ALA A 14 -1.66 -1.22 -13.26
C ALA A 14 -0.65 -2.35 -13.55
N ARG A 15 0.40 -2.02 -14.31
CA ARG A 15 1.61 -2.84 -14.33
C ARG A 15 2.17 -2.83 -12.93
N PHE A 16 2.24 -4.01 -12.31
CA PHE A 16 2.91 -4.17 -11.05
C PHE A 16 4.39 -3.77 -11.21
N SER A 17 4.83 -2.73 -10.51
CA SER A 17 6.24 -2.36 -10.36
C SER A 17 6.70 -2.80 -8.97
N ILE A 18 7.82 -3.52 -8.94
CA ILE A 18 8.39 -3.98 -7.66
C ILE A 18 8.97 -2.79 -6.90
N GLU A 19 9.56 -1.83 -7.60
CA GLU A 19 10.15 -0.62 -7.02
C GLU A 19 9.08 0.22 -6.30
N GLU A 20 7.94 0.47 -6.96
CA GLU A 20 6.82 1.18 -6.34
C GLU A 20 6.27 0.40 -5.13
N ALA A 21 6.20 -0.93 -5.23
CA ALA A 21 5.73 -1.76 -4.12
C ALA A 21 6.67 -1.68 -2.91
N GLN A 22 7.99 -1.72 -3.13
CA GLN A 22 8.99 -1.56 -2.07
C GLN A 22 8.86 -0.19 -1.39
N GLU A 23 8.73 0.90 -2.17
CA GLU A 23 8.52 2.24 -1.63
C GLU A 23 7.26 2.34 -0.78
N VAL A 24 6.15 1.74 -1.22
CA VAL A 24 4.91 1.68 -0.45
C VAL A 24 5.10 0.92 0.86
N LEU A 25 5.81 -0.23 0.83
CA LEU A 25 6.09 -0.99 2.05
C LEU A 25 6.95 -0.18 3.03
N PHE A 26 8.00 0.49 2.57
CA PHE A 26 8.80 1.38 3.42
C PHE A 26 7.94 2.50 4.02
N TRP A 27 7.06 3.10 3.22
CA TRP A 27 6.15 4.13 3.72
C TRP A 27 5.20 3.58 4.79
N ILE A 28 4.68 2.35 4.64
CA ILE A 28 3.86 1.69 5.66
C ILE A 28 4.64 1.53 6.97
N GLU A 29 5.91 1.12 6.92
CA GLU A 29 6.74 1.03 8.13
C GLU A 29 6.91 2.38 8.81
N GLN A 30 7.16 3.44 8.05
CA GLN A 30 7.34 4.79 8.60
C GLN A 30 6.04 5.33 9.22
N VAL A 31 4.88 5.09 8.59
CA VAL A 31 3.59 5.57 9.09
C VAL A 31 3.15 4.79 10.32
N THR A 32 3.30 3.46 10.30
CA THR A 32 2.84 2.60 11.39
C THR A 32 3.86 2.46 12.52
N ASN A 33 5.12 2.78 12.26
CA ASN A 33 6.27 2.49 13.12
C ASN A 33 6.39 0.99 13.46
N VAL A 34 5.90 0.12 12.56
CA VAL A 34 5.98 -1.35 12.66
C VAL A 34 6.81 -1.85 11.49
N GLN A 35 7.88 -2.58 11.78
CA GLN A 35 8.75 -3.17 10.77
C GLN A 35 8.14 -4.46 10.19
N PHE A 36 8.37 -4.72 8.91
CA PHE A 36 8.11 -6.03 8.31
C PHE A 36 9.11 -7.06 8.83
N GLU A 37 8.73 -8.35 8.76
CA GLU A 37 9.61 -9.46 9.15
C GLU A 37 10.87 -9.53 8.28
N ASN A 38 10.73 -9.17 7.01
CA ASN A 38 11.81 -9.11 6.03
C ASN A 38 11.97 -7.68 5.53
N ASP A 39 13.20 -7.28 5.24
CA ASP A 39 13.52 -5.97 4.69
C ASP A 39 12.84 -5.78 3.32
N PRO A 40 11.96 -4.78 3.14
CA PRO A 40 11.27 -4.53 1.88
C PRO A 40 12.22 -4.37 0.68
N SER A 41 13.43 -3.85 0.86
CA SER A 41 14.41 -3.69 -0.23
C SER A 41 14.89 -5.02 -0.85
N THR A 42 14.67 -6.13 -0.14
CA THR A 42 15.05 -7.47 -0.60
C THR A 42 13.96 -8.16 -1.43
N PHE A 43 12.80 -7.51 -1.60
CA PHE A 43 11.68 -8.13 -2.32
C PHE A 43 11.87 -8.02 -3.82
N GLU A 44 12.03 -9.15 -4.50
CA GLU A 44 12.27 -9.18 -5.94
C GLU A 44 11.00 -9.48 -6.76
N THR A 45 9.93 -9.98 -6.12
CA THR A 45 8.72 -10.43 -6.81
C THR A 45 7.44 -9.96 -6.15
N ALA A 46 6.37 -9.89 -6.94
CA ALA A 46 5.01 -9.62 -6.43
C ALA A 46 4.56 -10.62 -5.36
N GLN A 47 5.04 -11.87 -5.45
CA GLN A 47 4.70 -12.91 -4.48
C GLN A 47 5.27 -12.57 -3.10
N HIS A 48 6.50 -12.07 -3.02
CA HIS A 48 7.11 -11.68 -1.74
C HIS A 48 6.34 -10.52 -1.08
N VAL A 49 5.93 -9.53 -1.87
CA VAL A 49 5.09 -8.41 -1.39
C VAL A 49 3.74 -8.92 -0.90
N ALA A 50 3.10 -9.80 -1.66
CA ALA A 50 1.81 -10.37 -1.29
C ALA A 50 1.92 -11.18 0.01
N ASP A 51 2.97 -11.99 0.16
CA ASP A 51 3.21 -12.80 1.35
C ASP A 51 3.46 -11.93 2.58
N ALA A 52 4.21 -10.83 2.45
CA ALA A 52 4.45 -9.89 3.54
C ALA A 52 3.18 -9.16 4.02
N LEU A 53 2.20 -8.96 3.13
CA LEU A 53 0.92 -8.30 3.44
C LEU A 53 -0.21 -9.29 3.78
N LYS A 54 0.00 -10.58 3.53
CA LYS A 54 -1.03 -11.63 3.57
C LYS A 54 -1.74 -11.75 4.90
N ASP A 55 -1.00 -11.66 6.00
CA ASP A 55 -1.54 -11.79 7.35
C ASP A 55 -2.36 -10.55 7.77
N GLY A 56 -2.27 -9.46 6.99
CA GLY A 56 -3.09 -8.27 7.15
C GLY A 56 -2.75 -7.41 8.37
N THR A 57 -1.88 -7.87 9.28
CA THR A 57 -1.50 -7.12 10.50
C THR A 57 -1.00 -5.72 10.19
N GLN A 58 -0.13 -5.59 9.18
CA GLN A 58 0.44 -4.30 8.77
C GLN A 58 -0.61 -3.38 8.15
N LEU A 59 -1.56 -3.94 7.39
CA LEU A 59 -2.68 -3.19 6.83
C LEU A 59 -3.65 -2.74 7.93
N CYS A 60 -3.91 -3.58 8.93
CA CYS A 60 -4.70 -3.23 10.10
C CYS A 60 -4.04 -2.12 10.91
N ALA A 61 -2.73 -2.20 11.15
CA ALA A 61 -1.96 -1.16 11.83
C ALA A 61 -2.02 0.17 11.05
N LEU A 62 -1.92 0.13 9.72
CA LEU A 62 -2.04 1.30 8.85
C LEU A 62 -3.42 1.95 8.97
N VAL A 63 -4.50 1.18 8.84
CA VAL A 63 -5.87 1.69 8.96
C VAL A 63 -6.13 2.25 10.36
N PHE A 64 -5.67 1.56 11.41
CA PHE A 64 -5.76 2.03 12.78
C PHE A 64 -5.02 3.36 12.97
N THR A 65 -3.83 3.48 12.39
CA THR A 65 -3.03 4.71 12.40
C THR A 65 -3.80 5.86 11.75
N PHE A 66 -4.43 5.65 10.59
CA PHE A 66 -5.22 6.69 9.93
C PHE A 66 -6.45 7.14 10.75
N ILE A 67 -7.19 6.18 11.31
CA ILE A 67 -8.37 6.48 12.13
C ILE A 67 -7.94 7.27 13.39
N HIS A 68 -6.84 6.87 14.04
CA HIS A 68 -6.38 7.50 15.27
C HIS A 68 -5.73 8.87 15.04
N LEU A 69 -5.06 9.06 13.91
CA LEU A 69 -4.50 10.35 13.50
C LEU A 69 -5.56 11.33 12.96
N GLY A 70 -6.85 10.92 12.93
CA GLY A 70 -7.95 11.79 12.53
C GLY A 70 -8.03 12.03 11.02
N TRP A 71 -7.61 11.07 10.20
CA TRP A 71 -7.91 11.06 8.76
C TRP A 71 -9.39 10.67 8.54
N VAL A 72 -10.29 11.51 9.04
CA VAL A 72 -11.68 11.55 8.58
C VAL A 72 -11.68 12.54 7.41
N HIS A 73 -11.96 12.05 6.21
CA HIS A 73 -12.28 12.92 5.08
C HIS A 73 -13.62 13.62 5.38
N GLU A 74 -13.55 14.73 6.11
CA GLU A 74 -14.64 15.69 6.27
C GLU A 74 -14.14 17.04 5.77
N SER A 75 -14.63 17.41 4.59
CA SER A 75 -14.64 18.76 4.01
C SER A 75 -13.90 19.84 4.82
N GLY A 76 -12.61 20.04 4.53
CA GLY A 76 -12.13 21.42 4.40
C GLY A 76 -10.82 21.84 5.02
N ARG A 77 -10.13 21.08 5.89
CA ARG A 77 -8.74 21.44 6.31
C ARG A 77 -7.89 20.24 6.72
N CYS A 78 -7.20 19.64 5.77
CA CYS A 78 -6.01 18.83 6.05
C CYS A 78 -4.82 19.75 6.30
N LEU A 79 -4.04 19.49 7.35
CA LEU A 79 -2.57 19.58 7.39
C LEU A 79 -2.10 19.48 8.85
N ARG A 80 -1.77 18.27 9.29
CA ARG A 80 -0.71 18.10 10.28
C ARG A 80 0.34 17.14 9.71
N HIS A 81 1.26 17.75 8.96
CA HIS A 81 2.69 17.48 9.02
C HIS A 81 3.12 16.02 8.82
N ILE A 82 2.90 15.47 7.62
CA ILE A 82 3.83 14.47 7.07
C ILE A 82 5.04 15.28 6.59
N ARG A 83 6.13 15.25 7.36
CA ARG A 83 7.39 15.91 7.00
C ARG A 83 8.10 15.01 5.98
N MET A 84 8.29 15.52 4.77
CA MET A 84 9.32 15.04 3.82
C MET A 84 10.72 15.30 4.39
#